data_AF-A0A355EKQ7-F1
#
_entry.id   AF-A0A355EKQ7-F1
#
_cell.length_a   1.000
_cell.length_b   1.000
_cell.length_c   1.000
_cell.angle_alpha   90.00
_cell.angle_beta   90.00
_cell.angle_gamma   90.00
#
_symmetry.space_group_name_H-M   'P 1'
#
loop_
_entity.id
_entity.type
_entity.pdbx_description
1 polymer ?
#
loop_
_entity_poly.entity_id
_entity_poly.type
_entity_poly.pdbx_seq_one_letter_code
_entity_poly.pdbx_strand_id
1 'polypeptide(L)' 'TGYYKYALIYLKPFSDAVPKHPRIHAVLGQCYEQVGDYPSAYNQYGMQLQVSPNSEAGKLARTRAQALKMK' A
#
# COMPACT_ATOMS: atom_id res chain seq x y z
N THR A 1 3.05 -16.02 -5.96
CA THR A 1 1.87 -15.11 -5.92
C THR A 1 0.93 -15.37 -4.75
N GLY A 2 0.73 -16.61 -4.27
CA GLY A 2 -0.18 -16.91 -3.14
C GLY A 2 0.15 -16.20 -1.81
N TYR A 3 1.44 -16.03 -1.47
CA TYR A 3 1.86 -15.42 -0.20
C TYR A 3 1.33 -14.00 0.02
N TYR A 4 1.27 -13.17 -1.03
CA TYR A 4 0.74 -11.82 -0.93
C TYR A 4 -0.77 -11.79 -0.70
N LYS A 5 -1.51 -12.74 -1.30
CA LYS A 5 -2.95 -12.88 -1.06
C LYS A 5 -3.22 -13.29 0.40
N TYR A 6 -2.41 -14.18 0.98
CA TYR A 6 -2.51 -14.51 2.40
C TYR A 6 -2.09 -13.35 3.31
N ALA A 7 -1.05 -12.59 2.94
CA ALA A 7 -0.65 -11.41 3.71
C ALA A 7 -1.79 -10.38 3.80
N LEU A 8 -2.54 -10.17 2.71
CA LEU A 8 -3.70 -9.27 2.71
C LEU A 8 -4.79 -9.68 3.72
N ILE A 9 -4.96 -10.97 4.02
CA ILE A 9 -5.94 -11.45 5.01
C ILE A 9 -5.63 -10.90 6.40
N TYR A 10 -4.35 -10.80 6.76
CA TYR A 10 -3.92 -10.33 8.09
C TYR A 10 -3.63 -8.83 8.12
N LEU A 11 -3.14 -8.27 7.02
CA LEU A 11 -2.74 -6.86 6.96
C LEU A 11 -3.92 -5.90 6.84
N LYS A 12 -5.05 -6.30 6.23
CA LYS A 12 -6.25 -5.45 6.15
C LYS A 12 -6.87 -5.20 7.54
N PRO A 13 -7.19 -6.22 8.37
CA PRO A 13 -7.68 -5.96 9.72
C PRO A 13 -6.70 -5.14 10.55
N PHE A 14 -5.39 -5.35 10.37
CA PHE A 14 -4.38 -4.55 11.05
C PHE A 14 -4.40 -3.08 10.59
N SER A 15 -4.57 -2.80 9.29
CA SER A 15 -4.73 -1.42 8.82
C SER A 15 -6.00 -0.76 9.33
N ASP A 16 -7.07 -1.53 9.53
CA ASP A 16 -8.33 -1.00 10.07
C ASP A 16 -8.19 -0.68 11.56
N ALA A 17 -7.47 -1.51 12.31
CA ALA A 17 -7.18 -1.28 13.72
C ALA A 17 -6.16 -0.15 13.94
N VAL A 18 -5.19 0.02 13.03
CA VAL A 18 -4.10 1.00 13.14
C VAL A 18 -3.92 1.79 11.82
N PRO A 19 -4.91 2.63 11.44
CA PRO A 19 -4.93 3.28 10.12
C PRO A 19 -3.85 4.36 9.95
N LYS A 20 -3.22 4.81 11.04
CA LYS A 20 -2.11 5.77 10.99
C LYS A 20 -0.75 5.11 11.20
N HIS A 21 -0.68 3.77 11.14
CA HIS A 21 0.61 3.08 11.24
C HIS A 21 1.53 3.56 10.11
N PRO A 22 2.78 3.96 10.40
CA PRO A 22 3.61 4.75 9.48
C PRO A 22 4.00 4.04 8.19
N ARG A 23 3.76 2.72 8.07
CA ARG A 23 4.13 1.92 6.90
C ARG A 23 3.03 0.99 6.37
N ILE A 24 1.89 0.88 7.05
CA ILE A 24 0.95 -0.21 6.73
C ILE A 24 0.39 -0.08 5.32
N HIS A 25 0.05 1.14 4.92
CA HIS A 25 -0.51 1.43 3.62
C HIS A 25 0.50 1.21 2.49
N ALA A 26 1.80 1.49 2.70
CA ALA A 26 2.84 1.12 1.74
C ALA A 26 2.94 -0.41 1.54
N VAL A 27 2.88 -1.19 2.63
CA VAL A 27 2.98 -2.66 2.57
C VAL A 27 1.75 -3.24 1.88
N LEU A 28 0.54 -2.75 2.19
CA LEU A 28 -0.68 -3.14 1.50
C LEU A 28 -0.61 -2.80 0.01
N GLY A 29 -0.13 -1.60 -0.34
CA GLY A 29 0.08 -1.19 -1.73
C GLY A 29 0.97 -2.18 -2.50
N GLN A 30 2.11 -2.57 -1.93
CA GLN A 30 3.00 -3.56 -2.53
C GLN A 30 2.31 -4.92 -2.66
N CYS A 31 1.60 -5.38 -1.64
CA CYS A 31 0.89 -6.65 -1.67
C CYS A 31 -0.17 -6.68 -2.78
N TYR A 32 -0.93 -5.60 -2.95
CA TYR A 32 -1.91 -5.46 -4.02
C TYR A 32 -1.27 -5.46 -5.41
N GLU A 33 -0.15 -4.78 -5.62
CA GLU A 33 0.58 -4.84 -6.90
C GLU A 33 1.05 -6.26 -7.24
N GLN A 34 1.51 -7.01 -6.24
CA GLN A 34 2.01 -8.38 -6.43
C GLN A 34 0.90 -9.39 -6.75
N VAL A 35 -0.35 -9.08 -6.42
CA VAL A 35 -1.52 -9.88 -6.81
C VAL A 35 -2.23 -9.32 -8.05
N GLY A 36 -1.71 -8.24 -8.65
CA GLY A 36 -2.26 -7.62 -9.86
C GLY A 36 -3.43 -6.68 -9.63
N ASP A 37 -3.82 -6.39 -8.39
CA ASP A 37 -4.88 -5.43 -8.05
C ASP A 37 -4.30 -4.02 -7.99
N TYR A 38 -3.98 -3.46 -9.16
CA TYR A 38 -3.39 -2.13 -9.28
C TYR A 38 -4.28 -0.99 -8.76
N PRO A 39 -5.62 -1.01 -8.95
CA PRO A 39 -6.49 0.01 -8.34
C PRO A 39 -6.39 0.05 -6.81
N SER A 40 -6.45 -1.10 -6.15
CA SER A 40 -6.29 -1.17 -4.69
C SER A 40 -4.89 -0.72 -4.27
N ALA A 41 -3.85 -1.09 -5.02
CA ALA A 41 -2.49 -0.64 -4.75
C ALA A 41 -2.36 0.88 -4.79
N TYR A 42 -2.88 1.52 -5.84
CA TYR A 42 -2.86 2.97 -5.99
C TYR A 42 -3.55 3.67 -4.80
N ASN A 43 -4.72 3.18 -4.40
CA ASN A 43 -5.45 3.73 -3.25
C ASN A 43 -4.62 3.64 -1.96
N GLN A 44 -4.00 2.50 -1.70
CA GLN A 44 -3.17 2.32 -0.50
C GLN A 44 -1.93 3.20 -0.52
N TYR A 45 -1.26 3.37 -1.66
CA TYR A 45 -0.17 4.33 -1.75
C TYR A 45 -0.65 5.78 -1.52
N GLY A 46 -1.86 6.14 -1.97
CA GLY A 46 -2.49 7.41 -1.63
C GLY A 46 -2.66 7.60 -0.11
N MET A 47 -3.17 6.59 0.58
CA MET A 47 -3.31 6.63 2.05
C MET A 47 -1.95 6.76 2.75
N GLN A 48 -0.92 6.06 2.28
CA GLN A 48 0.43 6.19 2.83
C GLN A 48 0.98 7.61 2.73
N LEU A 49 0.70 8.31 1.62
CA LEU A 49 1.10 9.71 1.43
C LEU A 49 0.34 10.67 2.34
N GLN A 50 -0.87 10.33 2.78
CA GLN A 50 -1.58 11.11 3.79
C GLN A 50 -1.01 10.88 5.20
N VAL A 51 -0.63 9.63 5.52
CA VAL A 51 -0.16 9.27 6.87
C VAL A 51 1.29 9.69 7.11
N SER A 52 2.19 9.44 6.16
CA SER A 52 3.62 9.73 6.33
C SER A 52 4.31 10.03 4.99
N PRO A 53 4.07 11.21 4.39
CA PRO A 53 4.52 11.54 3.03
C PRO A 53 6.04 11.66 2.86
N ASN A 54 6.76 11.98 3.94
CA ASN A 54 8.20 12.26 3.91
C ASN A 54 9.05 11.10 4.42
N SER A 55 8.43 10.01 4.89
CA SER A 55 9.12 8.78 5.26
C SER A 55 9.59 7.99 4.03
N GLU A 56 10.46 6.99 4.23
CA GLU A 56 10.83 6.05 3.16
C GLU A 56 9.61 5.33 2.56
N ALA A 57 8.63 4.98 3.39
CA ALA A 57 7.37 4.41 2.93
C ALA A 57 6.55 5.41 2.10
N GLY A 58 6.55 6.69 2.46
CA GLY A 58 5.95 7.77 1.69
C GLY A 58 6.63 8.02 0.35
N LYS A 59 7.97 8.04 0.32
CA LYS A 59 8.75 8.16 -0.92
C LYS A 59 8.46 7.00 -1.86
N LEU A 60 8.46 5.76 -1.35
CA LEU A 60 8.08 4.58 -2.11
C LEU A 60 6.65 4.70 -2.66
N ALA A 61 5.69 5.09 -1.80
CA ALA A 61 4.30 5.25 -2.21
C ALA A 61 4.15 6.30 -3.33
N ARG A 62 4.89 7.41 -3.27
CA ARG A 62 4.90 8.42 -4.34
C ARG A 62 5.36 7.82 -5.67
N THR A 63 6.50 7.14 -5.67
CA THR A 63 7.08 6.52 -6.87
C THR A 63 6.13 5.49 -7.47
N ARG A 64 5.56 4.61 -6.64
CA ARG A 64 4.67 3.55 -7.11
C ARG A 64 3.32 4.08 -7.58
N ALA A 65 2.72 5.01 -6.84
CA ALA A 65 1.47 5.64 -7.26
C ALA A 65 1.60 6.35 -8.61
N GLN A 66 2.73 7.04 -8.85
CA GLN A 66 2.98 7.70 -10.13
C GLN A 66 3.13 6.69 -11.27
N ALA A 67 3.82 5.57 -11.04
CA ALA A 67 3.94 4.50 -12.03
C ALA A 67 2.60 3.84 -12.36
N LEU A 68 1.72 3.67 -11.38
CA LEU A 68 0.38 3.09 -11.57
C LEU A 68 -0.59 4.04 -12.26
N LYS A 69 -0.45 5.37 -12.08
CA LYS A 69 -1.30 6.37 -12.75
C LYS A 69 -1.12 6.39 -14.28
N MET A 70 0.00 5.89 -14.77
CA MET A 70 0.37 5.90 -16.20
C MET A 70 0.03 4.58 -16.93
N LYS A 71 -0.57 3.61 -16.23
CA LYS A 71 -1.06 2.36 -16.78
C LYS A 71 -2.57 2.41 -16.96
#